data_AF-A0A956Z9I6-F1
#
_entry.id   AF-A0A956Z9I6-F1
#
_cell.length_a   1.000
_cell.length_b   1.000
_cell.length_c   1.000
_cell.angle_alpha   90.00
_cell.angle_beta   90.00
_cell.angle_gamma   90.00
#
_symmetry.space_group_name_H-M   'P 1'
#
loop_
_entity.id
_entity.type
_entity.pdbx_description
1 polymer ?
#
loop_
_entity_poly.entity_id
_entity_poly.type
_entity_poly.pdbx_seq_one_letter_code
_entity_poly.pdbx_strand_id
1 'polypeptide(L)'
;MAISIEKEGKTVSDATISACEALGVARSEIEVEVLDEGSKGVFGIGSRNAKVRVSLKNHNLSDKGLKSKKALEDILGYLIPTFQVGLRENQDRIRLEIR
;
A
#
# COMPACT_ATOMS: atom_id res chain seq x y z
N MET A 1 -1.07 -4.17 12.88
CA MET A 1 -0.93 -5.41 12.08
C MET A 1 -0.74 -5.04 10.63
N ALA A 2 0.32 -5.53 9.98
CA ALA A 2 0.54 -5.39 8.54
C ALA A 2 -0.46 -6.27 7.81
N ILE A 3 -1.36 -5.65 7.05
CA ILE A 3 -2.17 -6.38 6.08
C ILE A 3 -1.22 -6.64 4.91
N SER A 4 -0.64 -7.83 4.90
CA SER A 4 0.16 -8.35 3.80
C SER A 4 -0.53 -9.57 3.21
N ILE A 5 -0.54 -9.65 1.88
CA ILE A 5 -1.08 -10.79 1.15
C ILE A 5 -0.03 -11.34 0.20
N GLU A 6 -0.04 -12.64 0.00
CA GLU A 6 0.82 -13.30 -0.97
C GLU A 6 -0.01 -13.70 -2.19
N LYS A 7 0.52 -13.43 -3.38
CA LYS A 7 -0.09 -13.83 -4.65
C LYS A 7 0.94 -14.38 -5.60
N GLU A 8 0.47 -15.30 -6.43
CA GLU A 8 1.23 -15.94 -7.49
C GLU A 8 0.69 -15.52 -8.85
N GLY A 9 1.55 -15.44 -9.84
CA GLY A 9 1.19 -15.07 -11.20
C GLY A 9 2.22 -15.57 -12.20
N LYS A 10 1.89 -15.55 -13.49
CA LYS A 10 2.84 -15.95 -14.55
C LYS A 10 4.08 -15.07 -14.56
N THR A 11 3.93 -13.80 -14.17
CA THR A 11 5.01 -12.84 -13.99
C THR A 11 4.85 -12.09 -12.66
N VAL A 12 5.92 -11.47 -12.18
CA VAL A 12 5.89 -10.57 -11.01
C VAL A 12 4.82 -9.49 -11.17
N SER A 13 4.63 -8.99 -12.40
CA SER A 13 3.61 -8.00 -12.72
C SER A 13 2.21 -8.56 -12.54
N ASP A 14 1.90 -9.73 -13.09
CA ASP A 14 0.60 -10.39 -12.94
C ASP A 14 0.27 -10.69 -11.48
N ALA A 15 1.27 -11.18 -10.74
CA ALA A 15 1.13 -11.47 -9.32
C ALA A 15 0.85 -10.20 -8.52
N THR A 16 1.49 -9.08 -8.88
CA THR A 16 1.23 -7.79 -8.21
C THR A 16 -0.15 -7.24 -8.56
N ILE A 17 -0.57 -7.32 -9.82
CA ILE A 17 -1.90 -6.84 -10.26
C ILE A 17 -2.98 -7.62 -9.50
N SER A 18 -2.85 -8.94 -9.45
CA SER A 18 -3.76 -9.82 -8.70
C SER A 18 -3.81 -9.48 -7.21
N ALA A 19 -2.68 -9.05 -6.64
CA ALA A 19 -2.63 -8.60 -5.25
C ALA A 19 -3.27 -7.23 -5.05
N CYS A 20 -3.05 -6.26 -5.95
CA CYS A 20 -3.75 -4.97 -5.94
C CYS A 20 -5.27 -5.15 -6.02
N GLU A 21 -5.74 -6.01 -6.93
CA GLU A 21 -7.17 -6.31 -7.12
C GLU A 21 -7.76 -6.97 -5.88
N ALA A 22 -7.05 -7.93 -5.28
CA ALA A 22 -7.50 -8.59 -4.06
C ALA A 22 -7.58 -7.64 -2.85
N LEU A 23 -6.72 -6.62 -2.81
CA LEU A 23 -6.73 -5.58 -1.77
C LEU A 23 -7.66 -4.39 -2.11
N GLY A 24 -8.08 -4.24 -3.37
CA GLY A 24 -8.88 -3.11 -3.83
C GLY A 24 -8.15 -1.76 -3.80
N VAL A 25 -6.82 -1.75 -3.93
CA VAL A 25 -5.98 -0.56 -3.79
C VAL A 25 -5.08 -0.32 -5.01
N ALA A 26 -4.64 0.91 -5.20
CA ALA A 26 -3.74 1.24 -6.30
C ALA A 26 -2.31 0.76 -6.03
N ARG A 27 -1.53 0.51 -7.10
CA ARG A 27 -0.10 0.13 -7.00
C ARG A 27 0.75 1.16 -6.23
N SER A 28 0.33 2.43 -6.23
CA SER A 28 0.99 3.51 -5.48
C SER A 28 0.86 3.36 -3.97
N GLU A 29 -0.18 2.66 -3.50
CA GLU A 29 -0.56 2.49 -2.09
C GLU A 29 -0.06 1.18 -1.49
N ILE A 30 0.75 0.44 -2.25
CA ILE A 30 1.33 -0.82 -1.81
C ILE A 30 2.85 -0.84 -1.96
N GLU A 31 3.46 -1.67 -1.12
CA GLU A 31 4.84 -2.11 -1.19
C GLU A 31 4.85 -3.57 -1.66
N VAL A 32 5.78 -3.90 -2.56
CA VAL A 32 5.83 -5.20 -3.25
C VAL A 32 7.19 -5.83 -2.98
N GLU A 33 7.18 -6.99 -2.34
CA GLU A 33 8.35 -7.83 -2.12
C GLU A 33 8.25 -9.04 -3.07
N VAL A 34 9.28 -9.30 -3.86
CA VAL A 34 9.32 -10.46 -4.77
C VAL A 34 9.91 -11.64 -4.00
N LEU A 35 9.10 -12.69 -3.78
CA LEU A 35 9.52 -13.89 -3.09
C LEU A 35 10.11 -14.92 -4.06
N ASP A 36 9.61 -14.96 -5.29
CA ASP A 36 10.12 -15.79 -6.38
C ASP A 36 9.88 -15.07 -7.70
N GLU A 37 10.92 -14.87 -8.50
CA GLU A 37 10.79 -14.26 -9.82
C GLU A 37 10.09 -15.16 -10.83
N GLY A 38 9.93 -16.46 -10.50
CA GLY A 38 9.48 -17.48 -11.42
C GLY A 38 10.57 -17.86 -12.41
N SER A 39 10.23 -18.70 -13.38
CA SER A 39 11.14 -19.06 -14.48
C SER A 39 10.35 -19.26 -15.76
N LYS A 40 10.84 -18.73 -16.89
CA LYS A 40 10.16 -18.87 -18.19
C LYS A 40 10.34 -20.25 -18.83
N GLY A 41 11.29 -21.07 -18.33
CA GLY A 41 11.62 -22.36 -18.94
C GLY A 41 12.09 -22.19 -20.40
N VAL A 42 12.21 -23.31 -21.11
CA VAL A 42 12.50 -23.31 -22.56
C VAL A 42 11.18 -23.66 -23.27
N PHE A 43 10.68 -22.77 -24.14
CA PHE A 43 9.37 -22.91 -24.80
C PHE A 43 8.16 -23.13 -23.85
N GLY A 44 8.23 -22.62 -22.61
CA GLY A 44 7.15 -22.78 -21.62
C GLY A 44 7.14 -24.14 -20.90
N ILE A 45 8.06 -25.04 -21.22
CA ILE A 45 8.24 -26.30 -20.51
C ILE A 45 9.11 -26.03 -19.27
N GLY A 46 8.58 -26.38 -18.09
CA GLY A 46 9.23 -26.12 -16.80
C GLY A 46 9.09 -24.68 -16.31
N SER A 47 8.09 -23.94 -16.76
CA SER A 47 7.85 -22.59 -16.25
C SER A 47 7.33 -22.63 -14.80
N ARG A 48 7.92 -21.82 -13.93
CA ARG A 48 7.44 -21.64 -12.54
C ARG A 48 6.80 -20.26 -12.42
N ASN A 49 5.70 -20.19 -11.69
CA ASN A 49 5.01 -18.94 -11.41
C ASN A 49 5.90 -18.03 -10.53
N ALA A 50 5.79 -16.74 -10.77
CA ALA A 50 6.33 -15.72 -9.88
C ALA A 50 5.44 -15.60 -8.64
N LYS A 51 6.05 -15.32 -7.49
CA LYS A 51 5.37 -15.10 -6.23
C LYS A 51 5.77 -13.75 -5.64
N VAL A 52 4.79 -12.96 -5.24
CA VAL A 52 5.00 -11.66 -4.58
C VAL A 52 4.24 -11.59 -3.27
N ARG A 53 4.80 -10.85 -2.31
CA ARG A 53 4.11 -10.39 -1.12
C ARG A 53 3.82 -8.90 -1.27
N VAL A 54 2.58 -8.52 -1.05
CA VAL A 54 2.13 -7.14 -1.15
C VAL A 54 1.63 -6.67 0.19
N SER A 55 2.10 -5.51 0.62
CA SER A 55 1.73 -4.85 1.87
C SER A 55 1.23 -3.44 1.59
N LEU A 56 0.25 -2.94 2.36
CA LEU A 56 -0.20 -1.54 2.22
C LEU A 56 0.87 -0.54 2.70
N LYS A 57 1.10 0.54 1.95
CA LYS A 57 2.06 1.62 2.26
C LYS A 57 1.68 2.48 3.47
N ASN A 58 0.56 2.19 4.15
CA ASN A 58 0.10 2.93 5.31
C ASN A 58 0.52 2.30 6.66
N HIS A 59 1.65 1.57 6.66
CA HIS A 59 2.12 0.85 7.84
C HIS A 59 2.92 1.66 8.86
N ASN A 60 3.21 2.93 8.59
CA ASN A 60 3.96 3.82 9.49
C ASN A 60 3.11 4.89 10.17
N LEU A 61 1.78 4.82 10.05
CA LEU A 61 0.90 5.76 10.72
C LEU A 61 0.48 5.18 12.06
N SER A 62 0.90 5.79 13.16
CA SER A 62 0.47 5.39 14.49
C SER A 62 -0.98 5.76 14.72
N ASP A 63 -1.63 5.11 15.68
CA ASP A 63 -2.94 5.53 16.17
C ASP A 63 -2.98 7.03 16.52
N LYS A 64 -1.86 7.60 16.98
CA LYS A 64 -1.76 9.04 17.25
C LYS A 64 -1.80 9.85 15.95
N GLY A 65 -1.09 9.43 14.91
CA GLY A 65 -1.11 10.06 13.59
C GLY A 65 -2.51 10.09 13.00
N LEU A 66 -3.19 8.94 12.98
CA LEU A 66 -4.57 8.84 12.47
C LEU A 66 -5.55 9.70 13.28
N LYS A 67 -5.50 9.65 14.61
CA LYS A 67 -6.38 10.46 15.48
C LYS A 67 -6.14 11.96 15.30
N SER A 68 -4.88 12.36 15.16
CA SER A 68 -4.52 13.77 14.95
C SER A 68 -5.03 14.29 13.61
N LYS A 69 -4.89 13.49 12.55
CA LYS A 69 -5.45 13.80 11.23
C LYS A 69 -6.96 14.02 11.32
N LYS A 70 -7.68 13.07 11.92
CA LYS A 70 -9.14 13.13 12.07
C LYS A 70 -9.60 14.35 12.87
N ALA A 71 -8.95 14.63 14.00
CA ALA A 71 -9.29 15.80 14.81
C ALA A 71 -9.11 17.12 14.03
N LEU A 72 -8.06 17.22 13.20
CA LEU A 72 -7.86 18.38 12.34
C LEU A 72 -8.92 18.47 11.25
N GLU A 73 -9.27 17.35 10.61
CA GLU A 73 -10.36 17.29 9.62
C GLU A 73 -11.70 17.75 10.21
N ASP A 74 -12.03 17.30 11.43
CA ASP A 74 -13.26 17.69 12.12
C ASP A 74 -13.30 19.20 12.39
N ILE A 75 -12.18 19.81 12.83
CA ILE A 75 -12.10 21.27 13.07
C ILE A 75 -12.24 22.04 11.76
N LEU A 76 -11.50 21.66 10.72
CA LEU A 76 -11.51 22.35 9.43
C LEU A 76 -12.88 22.27 8.76
N GLY A 77 -13.62 21.18 8.96
CA GLY A 77 -14.99 21.01 8.48
C GLY A 77 -15.98 22.09 8.93
N TYR A 78 -15.74 22.74 10.08
CA TYR A 78 -16.57 23.86 10.53
C TYR A 78 -16.15 25.22 9.96
N LEU A 79 -14.90 25.33 9.50
CA LEU A 79 -14.29 26.60 9.14
C LEU A 79 -14.24 26.83 7.64
N ILE A 80 -13.95 25.79 6.85
CA ILE A 80 -13.74 25.89 5.41
C ILE A 80 -14.41 24.73 4.66
N PRO A 81 -15.10 25.03 3.54
CA PRO A 81 -15.90 24.02 2.83
C PRO A 81 -15.06 23.02 2.02
N THR A 82 -13.80 23.35 1.72
CA THR A 82 -12.91 22.52 0.90
C THR A 82 -11.51 22.53 1.48
N PHE A 83 -11.01 21.35 1.83
CA PHE A 83 -9.64 21.13 2.30
C PHE A 83 -9.23 19.68 2.07
N GLN A 84 -7.94 19.42 2.00
CA GLN A 84 -7.36 18.09 2.10
C GLN A 84 -6.28 18.06 3.17
N VAL A 85 -6.36 17.09 4.09
CA VAL A 85 -5.32 16.83 5.08
C VAL A 85 -4.48 15.63 4.64
N GLY A 86 -3.22 15.87 4.30
CA GLY A 86 -2.21 14.83 4.14
C GLY A 86 -1.58 14.47 5.48
N LEU A 87 -1.31 13.19 5.72
CA LEU A 87 -0.61 12.71 6.91
C LEU A 87 0.68 12.00 6.51
N ARG A 88 1.79 12.42 7.10
CA ARG A 88 3.10 11.78 6.99
C ARG A 88 3.65 11.59 8.40
N GLU A 89 4.19 10.42 8.69
CA GLU A 89 4.76 10.11 10.00
C GLU A 89 6.17 9.52 9.85
N ASN A 90 7.08 9.95 10.72
CA ASN A 90 8.38 9.32 10.91
C ASN A 90 8.55 8.93 12.40
N GLN A 91 9.72 8.41 12.79
CA GLN A 91 9.96 7.92 14.16
C GLN A 91 9.74 8.95 15.28
N ASP A 92 9.88 10.26 15.01
CA ASP A 92 9.86 11.31 16.04
C ASP A 92 8.75 12.37 15.84
N ARG A 93 8.08 12.38 14.69
CA ARG A 93 7.10 13.42 14.34
C ARG A 93 5.99 12.92 13.43
N ILE A 94 4.80 13.43 13.73
CA ILE A 94 3.62 13.39 12.87
C ILE A 94 3.54 14.75 12.15
N ARG A 95 3.47 14.72 10.82
CA ARG A 95 3.28 15.89 9.97
C ARG A 95 1.91 15.84 9.30
N LEU A 96 1.12 16.88 9.51
CA LEU A 96 -0.15 17.11 8.84
C LEU A 96 0.02 18.26 7.85
N GLU A 97 -0.36 18.05 6.59
CA GLU A 97 -0.26 19.05 5.52
C GLU A 97 -1.68 19.41 5.06
N ILE A 98 -2.07 20.68 5.16
CA ILE A 98 -3.37 21.17 4.68
C ILE A 98 -3.18 21.72 3.27
N ARG A 99 -4.05 21.33 2.34
CA ARG A 99 -4.11 21.85 0.96
C ARG A 99 -5.52 22.31 0.63
#